data_AF-A0A1Y5U0S2-F1
#
_entry.id   AF-A0A1Y5U0S2-F1
#
_cell.length_a   1.000
_cell.length_b   1.000
_cell.length_c   1.000
_cell.angle_alpha   90.00
_cell.angle_beta   90.00
_cell.angle_gamma   90.00
#
_symmetry.space_group_name_H-M   'P 1'
#
loop_
_entity.id
_entity.type
_entity.pdbx_description
1 polymer ?
#
loop_
_entity_poly.entity_id
_entity_poly.type
_entity_poly.pdbx_seq_one_letter_code
_entity_poly.pdbx_strand_id
1 'polypeptide(L)'
;MVSSKKGISSHQLHRVLGITYKSAWFLTHRIRACMRSGALAPFGSNGGTVEVDETFIGTKHKKSKTARGFAHKNAMLTLVDRNTGQARSIVVDDINRDTLVPI
;
A
#
# COMPACT_ATOMS: atom_id res chain seq x y z
N MET A 1 -13.01 -6.59 -6.90
CA MET A 1 -11.87 -6.59 -7.86
C MET A 1 -11.28 -8.01 -8.02
N VAL A 2 -12.14 -9.03 -8.04
CA VAL A 2 -11.76 -10.41 -7.69
C VAL A 2 -11.25 -11.24 -8.88
N SER A 3 -11.39 -10.75 -10.12
CA SER A 3 -10.92 -11.48 -11.32
C SER A 3 -9.40 -11.36 -11.58
N SER A 4 -8.68 -10.53 -10.84
CA SER A 4 -7.22 -10.34 -11.02
C SER A 4 -6.53 -10.38 -9.66
N LYS A 5 -5.53 -11.26 -9.53
CA LYS A 5 -4.70 -11.40 -8.32
C LYS A 5 -4.02 -10.09 -7.90
N LYS A 6 -3.81 -9.17 -8.85
CA LYS A 6 -3.16 -7.86 -8.63
C LYS A 6 -4.18 -6.71 -8.48
N GLY A 7 -5.48 -7.00 -8.45
CA GLY A 7 -6.54 -6.01 -8.53
C GLY A 7 -6.82 -5.53 -9.97
N ILE A 8 -7.81 -4.65 -10.11
CA ILE A 8 -8.27 -4.12 -11.41
C ILE A 8 -8.06 -2.60 -11.42
N SER A 9 -7.40 -2.08 -12.46
CA SER A 9 -7.25 -0.64 -12.64
C SER A 9 -8.56 -0.01 -13.14
N SER A 10 -8.77 1.27 -12.85
CA SER A 10 -9.96 1.99 -13.34
C SER A 10 -10.06 1.96 -14.87
N HIS A 11 -8.91 1.87 -15.55
CA HIS A 11 -8.84 1.79 -17.02
C HIS A 11 -9.22 0.41 -17.55
N GLN A 12 -8.90 -0.67 -16.82
CA GLN A 12 -9.43 -2.00 -17.12
C GLN A 12 -10.95 -2.04 -16.88
N LEU A 13 -11.42 -1.44 -15.79
CA LEU A 13 -12.86 -1.37 -15.48
C LEU A 13 -13.64 -0.61 -16.57
N HIS A 14 -13.07 0.46 -17.10
CA HIS A 14 -13.59 1.20 -18.26
C HIS A 14 -13.82 0.29 -19.48
N ARG A 15 -12.83 -0.54 -19.84
CA ARG A 15 -12.95 -1.47 -20.97
C ARG A 15 -13.95 -2.59 -20.73
N VAL A 16 -13.98 -3.14 -19.52
CA VAL A 16 -14.88 -4.26 -19.18
C VAL A 16 -16.34 -3.82 -19.13
N LEU A 17 -16.62 -2.62 -18.60
CA LEU A 17 -17.99 -2.11 -18.42
C LEU A 17 -18.49 -1.23 -19.59
N GLY A 18 -17.61 -0.81 -20.50
CA GLY A 18 -17.97 0.06 -21.63
C GLY A 18 -18.41 1.49 -21.25
N ILE A 19 -18.21 1.91 -20.00
CA ILE A 19 -18.55 3.26 -19.49
C ILE A 19 -17.43 4.25 -19.78
N THR A 20 -17.57 5.57 -19.54
CA THR A 20 -16.42 6.49 -19.68
C THR A 20 -15.34 6.27 -18.61
N TYR A 21 -14.09 6.64 -18.90
CA TYR A 21 -12.99 6.50 -17.93
C TYR A 21 -13.25 7.32 -16.65
N LYS A 22 -13.84 8.51 -16.77
CA LYS A 22 -14.21 9.36 -15.62
C LYS A 22 -15.22 8.65 -14.70
N SER A 23 -16.24 8.02 -15.28
CA SER A 23 -17.22 7.24 -14.51
C SER A 23 -16.60 5.99 -13.89
N ALA A 24 -15.74 5.28 -14.64
CA ALA A 24 -15.02 4.12 -14.11
C ALA A 24 -14.11 4.50 -12.93
N TRP A 25 -13.40 5.62 -13.04
CA TRP A 25 -12.55 6.14 -11.97
C TRP A 25 -13.37 6.47 -10.72
N PHE A 26 -14.50 7.16 -10.89
CA PHE A 26 -15.41 7.49 -9.80
C PHE A 26 -15.97 6.23 -9.11
N LEU A 27 -16.46 5.27 -9.90
CA LEU A 27 -17.00 4.00 -9.40
C LEU A 27 -15.94 3.19 -8.64
N THR A 28 -14.72 3.11 -9.18
CA THR A 28 -13.64 2.32 -8.58
C THR A 28 -13.27 2.84 -7.19
N HIS A 29 -13.27 4.17 -6.98
CA HIS A 29 -13.01 4.75 -5.67
C HIS A 29 -14.08 4.35 -4.64
N ARG A 30 -15.36 4.37 -5.03
CA ARG A 30 -16.47 3.99 -4.14
C ARG A 30 -16.44 2.51 -3.79
N ILE A 31 -16.20 1.64 -4.77
CA ILE A 31 -16.06 0.21 -4.53
C ILE A 31 -14.92 -0.06 -3.54
N ARG A 32 -13.77 0.61 -3.69
CA ARG A 32 -12.64 0.50 -2.73
C ARG A 32 -13.01 0.97 -1.33
N ALA A 33 -13.77 2.06 -1.23
CA ALA A 33 -14.24 2.55 0.06
C ALA A 33 -15.19 1.54 0.73
N CYS A 34 -16.14 0.95 0.00
CA CYS A 34 -17.04 -0.08 0.51
C CYS A 34 -16.31 -1.39 0.88
N MET A 35 -15.21 -1.72 0.19
CA MET A 35 -14.37 -2.88 0.49
C MET A 35 -13.46 -2.70 1.70
N ARG A 36 -13.31 -1.49 2.24
CA ARG A 36 -12.46 -1.24 3.41
C ARG A 36 -13.11 -1.86 4.64
N SER A 37 -12.59 -2.99 5.12
CA SER A 37 -12.94 -3.49 6.44
C SER A 37 -12.31 -2.57 7.49
N GLY A 38 -13.13 -2.07 8.43
CA GLY A 38 -12.75 -1.08 9.44
C GLY A 38 -11.82 -1.60 10.54
N ALA A 39 -10.98 -2.61 10.26
CA ALA A 39 -10.08 -3.18 11.23
C ALA A 39 -8.89 -2.24 11.47
N LEU A 40 -9.06 -1.29 12.39
CA LEU A 40 -7.96 -0.68 13.15
C LEU A 40 -7.40 -1.66 14.20
N ALA A 41 -7.64 -2.97 14.03
CA ALA A 41 -7.10 -3.98 14.92
C ALA A 41 -5.56 -3.91 14.89
N PRO A 42 -4.90 -3.94 16.07
CA PRO A 42 -3.46 -4.03 16.14
C PRO A 42 -3.00 -5.35 15.49
N PHE A 43 -2.03 -5.24 14.59
CA PHE A 43 -1.33 -6.40 14.01
C PHE A 43 -0.64 -7.16 15.14
N GLY A 44 -0.67 -8.50 15.10
CA GLY A 44 0.00 -9.31 16.12
C GLY A 44 -0.64 -9.33 17.51
N SER A 45 -1.82 -8.72 17.70
CA SER A 45 -2.50 -8.65 19.02
C SER A 45 -2.82 -10.02 19.66
N ASN A 46 -2.76 -11.10 18.90
CA ASN A 46 -2.97 -12.47 19.35
C ASN A 46 -1.67 -13.30 19.43
N GLY A 47 -0.50 -12.65 19.49
CA GLY A 47 0.82 -13.33 19.51
C GLY A 47 1.24 -13.88 18.15
N GLY A 48 0.60 -13.44 17.07
CA GLY A 48 0.94 -13.85 15.71
C GLY A 48 2.25 -13.25 15.24
N THR A 49 3.04 -14.01 14.49
CA THR A 49 4.27 -13.51 13.87
C THR A 49 3.92 -12.50 12.78
N VAL A 50 4.42 -11.28 12.94
CA VAL A 50 4.33 -10.22 11.94
C VAL A 50 5.67 -10.11 11.24
N GLU A 51 5.66 -10.25 9.91
CA GLU A 51 6.81 -9.97 9.06
C GLU A 51 6.80 -8.49 8.68
N VAL A 52 7.98 -7.88 8.72
CA VAL A 52 8.19 -6.47 8.41
C VAL A 52 9.22 -6.37 7.31
N ASP A 53 8.89 -5.69 6.22
CA ASP A 53 9.79 -5.47 5.09
C ASP A 53 9.68 -4.03 4.60
N GLU A 54 10.82 -3.44 4.22
CA GLU A 54 10.89 -2.12 3.60
C GLU A 54 10.91 -2.19 2.07
N THR A 55 10.18 -1.29 1.42
CA THR A 55 10.19 -1.16 -0.04
C THR A 55 10.31 0.30 -0.44
N PHE A 56 11.10 0.58 -1.50
CA PHE A 56 11.33 1.93 -2.03
C PHE A 56 10.67 2.13 -3.39
N ILE A 57 9.59 2.93 -3.46
CA ILE A 57 8.80 3.12 -4.67
C ILE A 57 8.65 4.60 -5.03
N GLY A 58 8.69 4.88 -6.34
CA GLY A 58 8.47 6.22 -6.88
C GLY A 58 9.58 7.21 -6.53
N THR A 59 9.23 8.50 -6.55
CA THR A 59 10.15 9.62 -6.29
C THR A 59 9.51 10.54 -5.25
N LYS A 60 10.14 10.69 -4.08
CA LYS A 60 9.73 11.61 -3.01
C LYS A 60 10.17 13.04 -3.34
N HIS A 61 11.42 13.19 -3.81
CA HIS A 61 12.00 14.48 -4.17
C HIS A 61 13.02 14.33 -5.29
N LYS A 62 13.40 15.44 -5.93
CA LYS A 62 14.43 15.44 -6.98
C LYS A 62 15.75 14.95 -6.38
N LYS A 63 16.35 13.92 -7.00
CA LYS A 63 17.60 13.32 -6.53
C LYS A 63 18.71 14.39 -6.47
N SER A 64 19.25 14.63 -5.27
CA SER A 64 20.45 15.44 -5.10
C SER A 64 21.65 14.79 -5.81
N LYS A 65 22.61 15.60 -6.30
CA LYS A 65 23.84 15.09 -6.92
C LYS A 65 24.65 14.19 -5.97
N THR A 66 24.52 14.40 -4.66
CA THR A 66 25.18 13.60 -3.61
C THR A 66 24.36 12.41 -3.14
N ALA A 67 23.08 12.32 -3.53
CA ALA A 67 22.18 11.26 -3.07
C ALA A 67 22.51 9.93 -3.75
N ARG A 68 22.74 8.89 -2.94
CA ARG A 68 23.03 7.52 -3.37
C ARG A 68 21.78 6.64 -3.28
N GLY A 69 21.70 5.64 -4.15
CA GLY A 69 20.66 4.61 -4.12
C GLY A 69 19.23 5.16 -4.09
N PHE A 70 18.47 4.67 -3.12
CA PHE A 70 17.02 4.88 -2.96
C PHE A 70 16.64 6.11 -2.12
N ALA A 71 17.59 6.95 -1.70
CA ALA A 71 17.35 8.11 -0.83
C ALA A 71 16.31 9.13 -1.34
N HIS A 72 16.09 9.17 -2.67
CA HIS A 72 15.12 10.07 -3.31
C HIS A 72 13.74 9.43 -3.51
N LYS A 73 13.56 8.16 -3.12
CA LYS A 73 12.32 7.40 -3.29
C LYS A 73 11.47 7.47 -2.02
N ASN A 74 10.18 7.13 -2.14
CA ASN A 74 9.34 6.98 -0.96
C ASN A 74 9.71 5.68 -0.26
N ALA A 75 10.08 5.77 1.02
CA ALA A 75 10.24 4.63 1.89
C ALA A 75 8.86 4.14 2.34
N MET A 76 8.63 2.84 2.23
CA MET A 76 7.37 2.22 2.58
C MET A 76 7.64 1.00 3.44
N LEU A 77 6.99 0.92 4.59
CA LEU A 77 7.06 -0.23 5.49
C LEU A 77 5.80 -1.06 5.30
N THR A 78 5.97 -2.35 5.05
CA THR A 78 4.85 -3.29 4.96
C THR A 78 4.92 -4.29 6.11
N LEU A 79 3.82 -4.39 6.84
CA LEU A 79 3.55 -5.34 7.89
C LEU A 79 2.66 -6.45 7.33
N VAL A 80 3.07 -7.71 7.49
CA VAL A 80 2.28 -8.88 7.09
C VAL A 80 2.09 -9.78 8.29
N ASP A 81 0.84 -9.98 8.72
CA ASP A 81 0.51 -10.97 9.74
C ASP A 81 0.38 -12.35 9.08
N ARG A 82 1.23 -13.30 9.49
CA ARG A 82 1.25 -14.64 8.91
C ARG A 82 -0.01 -15.45 9.19
N ASN A 83 -0.67 -15.23 10.31
CA ASN A 83 -1.84 -16.02 10.71
C ASN A 83 -3.10 -15.55 9.98
N THR A 84 -3.26 -14.24 9.83
CA THR A 84 -4.44 -13.65 9.20
C THR A 84 -4.26 -13.40 7.70
N GLY A 85 -3.02 -13.43 7.20
CA GLY A 85 -2.67 -13.07 5.83
C GLY A 85 -2.94 -11.61 5.49
N GLN A 86 -3.25 -10.78 6.50
CA GLN A 86 -3.48 -9.36 6.31
C GLN A 86 -2.16 -8.64 6.12
N ALA A 87 -2.15 -7.68 5.20
CA ALA A 87 -1.01 -6.80 4.97
C ALA A 87 -1.43 -5.35 5.17
N ARG A 88 -0.58 -4.57 5.86
CA ARG A 88 -0.72 -3.13 6.00
C ARG A 88 0.57 -2.46 5.60
N SER A 89 0.43 -1.44 4.79
CA SER A 89 1.53 -0.70 4.21
C SER A 89 1.43 0.76 4.61
N ILE A 90 2.52 1.32 5.13
CA ILE A 90 2.61 2.70 5.58
C ILE A 90 3.80 3.38 4.91
N VAL A 91 3.61 4.62 4.46
CA VAL A 91 4.73 5.45 4.00
C VAL A 91 5.41 6.00 5.26
N VAL A 92 6.70 5.75 5.38
CA VAL A 92 7.53 6.23 6.48
C VAL A 92 8.47 7.31 5.99
N ASP A 93 8.85 8.22 6.88
CA ASP A 93 9.79 9.27 6.51
C ASP A 93 11.21 8.73 6.37
N ASP A 94 11.62 7.86 7.31
CA ASP A 94 12.94 7.23 7.37
C ASP A 94 12.82 5.78 7.91
N ILE A 95 13.83 4.94 7.61
CA ILE A 95 13.91 3.51 8.00
C ILE A 95 14.85 3.32 9.21
N ASN A 96 15.16 4.41 9.92
CA ASN A 96 15.98 4.33 11.12
C ASN A 96 15.23 3.64 12.25
N ARG A 97 15.95 2.91 13.11
CA ARG A 97 15.37 2.20 14.27
C ARG A 97 14.50 3.11 15.14
N ASP A 98 14.95 4.34 15.38
CA ASP A 98 14.24 5.31 16.20
C ASP A 98 12.91 5.76 15.57
N THR A 99 12.81 5.73 14.24
CA THR A 99 11.59 6.07 13.49
C THR A 99 10.60 4.90 13.43
N LEU A 100 11.10 3.66 13.51
CA LEU A 100 10.30 2.44 13.32
C LEU A 100 9.84 1.78 14.63
N VAL A 101 10.38 2.17 15.78
CA VAL A 101 10.00 1.63 17.10
C VAL A 101 9.22 2.71 17.84
N PRO A 102 7.89 2.80 17.63
CA PRO A 102 6.99 1.98 18.43
C PRO A 102 5.79 1.52 17.57
N ILE A 103 5.98 0.47 16.79
CA ILE A 103 4.90 -0.17 16.00
C ILE A 103 4.39 -1.40 16.75
#